data_AF-A0A9X2I610-F1
#
_entry.id   AF-A0A9X2I610-F1
#
_cell.length_a   1.000
_cell.length_b   1.000
_cell.length_c   1.000
_cell.angle_alpha   90.00
_cell.angle_beta   90.00
_cell.angle_gamma   90.00
#
_symmetry.space_group_name_H-M   'P 1'
#
loop_
_entity.id
_entity.type
_entity.pdbx_description
1 polymer ?
#
loop_
_entity_poly.entity_id
_entity_poly.type
_entity_poly.pdbx_seq_one_letter_code
_entity_poly.pdbx_strand_id
1 'polypeptide(L)' 'MDLSEKQFSRLSKKSLKHLEKLQHKYSQEFGDFISKAELMSIIVRYQRERTKNTHNQEKKE' A
#
# COMPACT_ATOMS: atom_id res chain seq x y z
N MET A 1 -7.19 22.26 -7.51
CA MET A 1 -7.54 20.97 -6.89
C MET A 1 -6.48 19.97 -7.33
N ASP A 2 -5.65 19.50 -6.41
CA ASP A 2 -4.47 18.70 -6.70
C ASP A 2 -4.87 17.34 -7.31
N LEU A 3 -4.31 16.98 -8.46
CA LEU A 3 -4.68 15.77 -9.21
C LEU A 3 -4.35 14.48 -8.45
N SER A 4 -3.40 14.56 -7.50
CA SER A 4 -2.98 13.47 -6.63
C SER A 4 -4.07 13.05 -5.63
N GLU A 5 -4.91 13.99 -5.15
CA GLU A 5 -5.96 13.70 -4.17
C GLU A 5 -7.14 12.91 -4.76
N LYS A 6 -7.41 13.09 -6.07
CA LYS A 6 -8.52 12.38 -6.73
C LYS A 6 -8.32 10.86 -6.72
N GLN A 7 -7.10 10.37 -6.86
CA GLN A 7 -6.83 8.92 -6.91
C GLN A 7 -6.96 8.25 -5.54
N PHE A 8 -6.70 8.98 -4.46
CA PHE A 8 -6.82 8.46 -3.09
C PHE A 8 -8.13 8.89 -2.39
N SER A 9 -9.01 9.60 -3.08
CA SER A 9 -10.32 10.03 -2.57
C SER A 9 -11.20 8.89 -2.05
N ARG A 10 -11.01 7.68 -2.60
CA ARG A 10 -11.69 6.44 -2.17
C ARG A 10 -11.15 5.88 -0.84
N LEU A 11 -9.97 6.32 -0.40
CA LEU A 11 -9.42 5.90 0.88
C LEU A 11 -10.08 6.67 2.02
N SER A 12 -10.36 5.96 3.12
CA SER A 12 -10.75 6.63 4.35
C SER A 12 -9.64 7.58 4.82
N LYS A 13 -9.99 8.65 5.54
CA LYS A 13 -9.01 9.57 6.16
C LYS A 13 -7.97 8.83 7.01
N LYS A 14 -8.38 7.75 7.70
CA LYS A 14 -7.50 6.91 8.50
C LYS A 14 -6.49 6.16 7.63
N SER A 15 -6.95 5.56 6.53
CA SER A 15 -6.11 4.85 5.57
C SER A 15 -5.12 5.78 4.88
N LEU A 16 -5.54 6.99 4.51
CA LEU A 16 -4.67 8.00 3.91
C LEU A 16 -3.55 8.43 4.88
N LYS A 17 -3.88 8.73 6.13
CA LYS A 17 -2.86 9.02 7.17
C LYS A 17 -1.92 7.85 7.40
N HIS A 18 -2.41 6.63 7.29
CA HIS A 18 -1.57 5.44 7.44
C HIS A 18 -0.59 5.31 6.25
N LEU A 19 -1.05 5.56 5.03
CA LEU A 19 -0.22 5.58 3.82
C LEU A 19 0.88 6.64 3.93
N GLU A 20 0.57 7.84 4.43
CA GLU A 20 1.55 8.91 4.68
C GLU A 20 2.61 8.51 5.70
N LYS A 21 2.19 7.87 6.80
CA LYS A 21 3.13 7.35 7.81
C LYS A 21 4.05 6.29 7.21
N LEU A 22 3.52 5.39 6.38
CA LEU A 22 4.33 4.37 5.71
C LEU A 22 5.32 5.00 4.72
N GLN A 23 4.90 6.01 3.96
CA GLN A 23 5.77 6.74 3.06
C GLN A 23 6.92 7.41 3.80
N HIS A 24 6.63 8.06 4.93
CA HIS A 24 7.66 8.70 5.76
C HIS A 24 8.65 7.67 6.32
N LYS A 25 8.16 6.53 6.82
CA LYS A 25 9.01 5.44 7.30
C LYS A 25 9.92 4.88 6.21
N TYR A 26 9.37 4.66 5.00
CA TYR A 26 10.17 4.21 3.86
C TYR A 26 11.33 5.17 3.59
N SER A 27 11.05 6.47 3.50
CA SER A 27 12.12 7.46 3.29
C SER A 27 13.12 7.54 4.42
N GLN A 28 12.70 7.28 5.67
CA GLN A 28 13.63 7.21 6.80
C GLN A 28 14.53 5.96 6.77
N GLU A 29 13.99 4.80 6.38
CA GLU A 29 14.72 3.53 6.37
C GLU A 29 15.65 3.39 5.16
N PHE A 30 15.20 3.82 3.98
CA PHE A 30 15.92 3.61 2.72
C PHE A 30 16.65 4.86 2.23
N GLY A 31 16.36 6.05 2.79
CA GLY A 31 16.89 7.32 2.27
C GLY A 31 16.31 7.73 0.91
N ASP A 32 15.39 6.93 0.37
CA ASP A 32 14.80 7.12 -0.95
C ASP A 32 13.39 7.70 -0.88
N PHE A 33 13.02 8.45 -1.91
CA PHE A 33 11.67 8.91 -2.10
C PHE A 33 10.83 7.84 -2.79
N ILE A 34 9.68 7.49 -2.19
CA ILE A 34 8.63 6.71 -2.85
C ILE A 34 7.35 7.53 -2.92
N SER A 35 6.66 7.52 -4.06
CA SER A 35 5.36 8.16 -4.16
C SER A 35 4.27 7.33 -3.46
N LYS A 36 3.18 8.00 -3.05
CA LYS A 36 2.00 7.32 -2.48
C LYS A 36 1.42 6.26 -3.43
N ALA A 37 1.51 6.47 -4.75
CA ALA A 37 0.99 5.55 -5.76
C ALA A 37 1.85 4.28 -5.88
N GLU A 38 3.17 4.42 -5.88
CA GLU A 38 4.11 3.29 -5.87
C GLU A 38 3.95 2.46 -4.60
N LEU A 39 3.90 3.14 -3.44
CA LEU A 39 3.68 2.49 -2.15
C LEU A 39 2.36 1.72 -2.11
N MET A 40 1.28 2.31 -2.62
CA MET A 40 -0.03 1.64 -2.71
C MET A 40 0.01 0.41 -3.63
N SER A 41 0.75 0.49 -4.75
CA SER A 41 0.92 -0.63 -5.68
C SER A 41 1.63 -1.81 -5.02
N ILE A 42 2.66 -1.54 -4.20
CA ILE A 42 3.36 -2.56 -3.41
C ILE A 42 2.41 -3.19 -2.39
N ILE A 43 1.66 -2.39 -1.64
CA ILE A 43 0.69 -2.88 -0.64
C ILE A 43 -0.34 -3.81 -1.28
N VAL A 44 -0.95 -3.39 -2.40
CA VAL A 44 -1.95 -4.18 -3.12
C VAL A 44 -1.35 -5.48 -3.65
N ARG A 45 -0.13 -5.43 -4.20
CA ARG A 45 0.58 -6.63 -4.67
C ARG A 45 0.82 -7.62 -3.52
N TYR A 46 1.37 -7.14 -2.41
CA TYR A 46 1.63 -7.95 -1.22
C TYR A 46 0.37 -8.61 -0.67
N GLN A 47 -0.74 -7.85 -0.60
CA GLN A 47 -2.03 -8.40 -0.17
C GLN A 47 -2.52 -9.51 -1.10
N ARG A 48 -2.43 -9.31 -2.43
CA ARG A 48 -2.81 -10.33 -3.42
C ARG A 48 -1.95 -11.59 -3.31
N GLU A 49 -0.65 -11.44 -3.13
CA GLU A 49 0.29 -12.56 -2.96
C GLU A 49 0.00 -13.33 -1.67
N ARG A 50 -0.31 -12.62 -0.57
CA ARG A 50 -0.71 -13.22 0.69
C ARG A 50 -1.99 -14.04 0.55
N THR A 51 -3.04 -13.50 -0.06
CA THR A 51 -4.31 -14.22 -0.27
C THR A 51 -4.16 -15.44 -1.18
N LYS A 52 -3.32 -15.36 -2.23
CA LYS A 52 -3.04 -16.51 -3.11
C LYS A 52 -2.34 -17.66 -2.39
N ASN A 53 -1.39 -17.36 -1.49
CA ASN A 53 -0.68 -18.38 -0.73
C ASN A 53 -1.58 -19.07 0.30
N THR A 54 -2.49 -18.34 0.94
CA THR A 54 -3.48 -18.94 1.86
C THR A 54 -4.41 -19.92 1.13
N HIS A 55 -4.93 -19.53 -0.04
CA HIS A 55 -5.88 -20.39 -0.77
C HIS A 55 -5.23 -21.66 -1.35
N ASN A 56 -3.93 -21.63 -1.63
CA ASN A 56 -3.18 -22.82 -2.07
C ASN A 56 -2.75 -23.75 -0.92
N GLN A 57 -2.71 -23.26 0.32
CA GLN A 57 -2.45 -24.09 1.50
C GLN A 57 -3.70 -24.89 1.89
N GLU A 58 -4.89 -24.28 1.84
CA GLU A 58 -6.16 -24.96 2.16
C GLU A 58 -6.56 -26.05 1.17
N LYS A 59 -6.03 -26.05 -0.06
CA LYS A 59 -6.29 -27.12 -1.05
C LYS A 59 -5.38 -28.35 -0.92
N LYS A 60 -4.43 -28.32 0.02
CA LYS A 60 -3.47 -29.42 0.24
C LYS A 60 -3.68 -30.17 1.55
N GLU A 61 -4.66 -29.78 2.38
CA GLU A 61 -5.21 -30.60 3.47
C GLU A 61 -6.48 -31.32 2.99
#